data_AF-A0A315ZCB7-F1
#
_entry.id   AF-A0A315ZCB7-F1
#
_cell.length_a   1.000
_cell.length_b   1.000
_cell.length_c   1.000
_cell.angle_alpha   90.00
_cell.angle_beta   90.00
_cell.angle_gamma   90.00
#
_symmetry.space_group_name_H-M   'P 1'
#
loop_
_entity.id
_entity.type
_entity.pdbx_description
1 polymer ?
#
loop_
_entity_poly.entity_id
_entity_poly.type
_entity_poly.pdbx_seq_one_letter_code
_entity_poly.pdbx_strand_id
1 'polypeptide(L)' 'MPKEKGLAKLKKIPLTEAEHVINSLHARLRSRAEQGNARLKVTFEALRRVSQDPWRIGAIAAAALMPLHREHDRTT' A
#
# COMPACT_ATOMS: atom_id res chain seq x y z
N MET A 1 28.92 17.78 17.46
CA MET A 1 28.91 16.32 17.17
C MET A 1 29.67 15.62 18.26
N PRO A 2 29.10 14.61 18.93
CA PRO A 2 29.22 13.26 18.37
C PRO A 2 27.96 12.40 18.73
N LYS A 3 27.48 11.35 18.06
CA LYS A 3 28.05 10.40 17.12
C LYS A 3 26.90 9.80 16.31
N GLU A 4 27.11 9.63 15.01
CA GLU A 4 26.51 8.57 14.18
C GLU A 4 26.98 7.15 14.63
N LYS A 5 27.18 6.93 15.93
CA LYS A 5 27.61 5.64 16.51
C LYS A 5 26.53 5.17 17.46
N GLY A 6 25.46 4.60 16.90
CA GLY A 6 24.36 4.03 17.69
C GLY A 6 23.53 2.97 16.96
N LEU A 7 23.53 2.95 15.63
CA LEU A 7 22.88 1.89 14.84
C LEU A 7 23.74 0.62 14.73
N ALA A 8 24.84 0.55 15.48
CA ALA A 8 25.67 -0.64 15.57
C ALA A 8 24.96 -1.69 16.44
N LYS A 9 24.22 -2.57 15.75
CA LYS A 9 23.54 -3.77 16.24
C LYS A 9 22.17 -3.51 16.88
N LEU A 10 21.16 -3.33 16.03
CA LEU A 10 19.81 -3.77 16.38
C LEU A 10 19.89 -5.28 16.67
N LYS A 11 19.93 -5.65 17.95
CA LYS A 11 19.75 -7.03 18.39
C LYS A 11 18.42 -7.48 17.78
N LYS A 12 18.38 -8.59 17.03
CA LYS A 12 17.10 -9.14 16.56
C LYS A 12 16.29 -9.53 17.79
N ILE A 13 15.42 -8.63 18.23
CA ILE A 13 14.44 -8.92 19.26
C ILE A 13 13.46 -9.89 18.59
N PRO A 14 13.27 -11.10 19.14
CA PRO A 14 12.26 -12.00 18.60
C PRO A 14 10.90 -11.32 18.75
N LEU A 15 10.13 -11.28 17.65
CA LEU A 15 8.79 -10.73 17.68
C LEU A 15 7.90 -11.61 18.53
N THR A 16 6.98 -10.99 19.26
CA THR A 16 5.87 -11.68 19.89
C THR A 16 4.91 -12.23 18.83
N GLU A 17 4.12 -13.23 19.18
CA GLU A 17 3.11 -13.80 18.29
C GLU A 17 2.11 -12.73 17.79
N ALA A 18 1.71 -11.80 18.66
CA ALA A 18 0.84 -10.70 18.31
C ALA A 18 1.48 -9.76 17.26
N GLU A 19 2.76 -9.43 17.42
CA GLU A 19 3.50 -8.62 16.44
C GLU A 19 3.67 -9.35 15.11
N HIS A 20 3.87 -10.66 15.13
CA HIS A 20 3.86 -11.48 13.92
C HIS A 20 2.52 -11.39 13.18
N VAL A 21 1.40 -11.58 13.90
CA VAL A 21 0.06 -11.48 13.31
C VAL A 21 -0.20 -10.08 12.73
N ILE A 22 0.12 -9.02 13.47
CA ILE A 22 -0.07 -7.63 13.01
C ILE A 22 0.78 -7.36 11.75
N ASN A 23 2.04 -7.79 11.74
CA ASN A 23 2.91 -7.61 10.58
C ASN A 23 2.43 -8.40 9.36
N SER A 24 1.94 -9.63 9.57
CA SER A 24 1.32 -10.42 8.50
C SER A 24 0.07 -9.75 7.94
N LEU A 25 -0.80 -9.20 8.78
CA LEU A 25 -1.98 -8.44 8.35
C LEU A 25 -1.59 -7.20 7.57
N HIS A 26 -0.63 -6.42 8.07
CA HIS A 26 -0.15 -5.20 7.43
C HIS A 26 0.48 -5.51 6.06
N ALA A 27 1.33 -6.53 5.98
CA ALA A 27 1.93 -6.97 4.72
C ALA A 27 0.88 -7.41 3.70
N ARG A 28 -0.15 -8.14 4.13
CA ARG A 28 -1.23 -8.61 3.26
C ARG A 28 -2.08 -7.46 2.72
N LEU A 29 -2.43 -6.50 3.57
CA LEU A 29 -3.14 -5.28 3.18
C LEU A 29 -2.30 -4.46 2.18
N ARG A 30 -1.02 -4.28 2.47
CA ARG A 30 -0.10 -3.53 1.61
C ARG A 30 0.06 -4.19 0.24
N SER A 31 0.26 -5.52 0.21
CA SER A 31 0.38 -6.28 -1.03
C SER A 31 -0.85 -6.12 -1.93
N ARG A 32 -2.06 -6.13 -1.36
CA ARG A 32 -3.29 -5.91 -2.13
C ARG A 32 -3.38 -4.50 -2.69
N ALA A 33 -2.99 -3.49 -1.92
CA ALA A 33 -2.97 -2.09 -2.36
C ALA A 33 -1.93 -1.87 -3.48
N GLU A 34 -0.73 -2.41 -3.33
CA GLU A 34 0.33 -2.36 -4.35
C GLU A 34 -0.10 -3.07 -5.64
N GLN A 35 -0.76 -4.22 -5.55
CA GLN A 35 -1.34 -4.91 -6.69
C GLN A 35 -2.41 -4.06 -7.40
N GLY A 36 -3.29 -3.40 -6.62
CA GLY A 36 -4.30 -2.48 -7.17
C GLY A 36 -3.66 -1.31 -7.92
N ASN A 37 -2.65 -0.67 -7.32
CA ASN A 37 -1.90 0.42 -7.94
C ASN A 37 -1.21 -0.02 -9.24
N ALA A 38 -0.56 -1.20 -9.23
CA ALA A 38 0.08 -1.75 -10.41
C ALA A 38 -0.94 -1.98 -11.54
N ARG A 39 -2.11 -2.56 -11.22
CA ARG A 39 -3.19 -2.76 -12.20
C ARG A 39 -3.68 -1.42 -12.78
N LEU A 40 -3.95 -0.42 -11.94
CA LEU A 40 -4.36 0.90 -12.41
C LEU A 40 -3.33 1.54 -13.34
N LYS A 41 -2.04 1.46 -13.01
CA LYS A 41 -0.95 2.02 -13.82
C LYS A 41 -0.72 1.25 -15.13
N VAL A 42 -0.99 -0.05 -15.16
CA VAL A 42 -0.94 -0.86 -16.38
C VAL A 42 -2.13 -0.56 -17.29
N THR A 43 -3.32 -0.36 -16.72
CA THR A 43 -4.53 -0.08 -17.50
C THR A 43 -4.60 1.35 -18.01
N PHE A 44 -4.16 2.33 -17.22
CA PHE A 44 -4.29 3.75 -17.55
C PHE A 44 -2.93 4.45 -17.66
N GLU A 45 -2.51 4.76 -18.88
CA GLU A 45 -1.23 5.43 -19.16
C GLU A 45 -1.09 6.76 -18.41
N ALA A 46 -2.19 7.51 -18.28
CA ALA A 46 -2.26 8.77 -17.55
C ALA A 46 -1.81 8.63 -16.07
N LEU A 47 -1.98 7.45 -15.46
CA LEU A 47 -1.65 7.21 -14.06
C LEU A 47 -0.19 6.78 -13.84
N ARG A 48 0.57 6.45 -14.89
CA ARG A 48 1.96 5.96 -14.75
C ARG A 48 2.90 7.01 -14.16
N ARG A 49 2.66 8.29 -14.45
CA ARG A 49 3.46 9.43 -13.98
C ARG A 49 2.95 10.04 -12.68
N VAL A 50 1.84 9.54 -12.14
CA VAL A 50 1.30 10.01 -10.86
C VAL A 50 1.96 9.24 -9.72
N SER A 51 2.64 9.98 -8.84
CA SER A 51 3.05 9.45 -7.54
C SER A 51 1.79 9.37 -6.67
N GLN A 52 1.39 8.15 -6.32
CA GLN A 52 0.24 7.95 -5.43
C GLN A 52 0.76 7.91 -4.00
N ASP A 53 0.40 8.92 -3.23
CA ASP A 53 0.56 8.93 -1.78
C ASP A 53 -0.25 7.75 -1.20
N PRO A 54 0.38 6.80 -0.47
CA PRO A 54 -0.30 5.68 0.17
C PRO A 54 -1.48 6.11 1.04
N TRP A 55 -1.47 7.32 1.60
CA TRP A 55 -2.57 7.85 2.40
C TRP A 55 -3.75 8.32 1.55
N ARG A 56 -3.54 8.67 0.28
CA ARG A 56 -4.57 9.19 -0.63
C ARG A 56 -5.04 8.17 -1.65
N ILE A 57 -4.34 7.05 -1.82
CA ILE A 57 -4.70 6.00 -2.80
C ILE A 57 -6.10 5.43 -2.55
N GLY A 58 -6.55 5.34 -1.30
CA GLY A 58 -7.91 4.89 -0.98
C GLY A 58 -8.98 5.82 -1.56
N ALA A 59 -8.78 7.14 -1.44
CA ALA A 59 -9.70 8.12 -2.00
C ALA A 59 -9.68 8.14 -3.53
N ILE A 60 -8.51 7.98 -4.15
CA ILE A 60 -8.37 7.90 -5.61
C ILE A 60 -9.02 6.61 -6.15
N ALA A 61 -8.78 5.47 -5.50
CA ALA A 61 -9.39 4.21 -5.87
C ALA A 61 -10.92 4.25 -5.73
N ALA A 62 -11.46 4.83 -4.65
CA ALA A 62 -12.89 5.03 -4.48
C ALA A 62 -13.49 5.94 -5.58
N ALA A 63 -12.80 7.03 -5.92
CA ALA A 63 -13.21 7.93 -7.00
C ALA A 63 -13.15 7.28 -8.38
N ALA A 64 -12.20 6.36 -8.63
CA ALA A 64 -12.12 5.59 -9.86
C ALA A 64 -13.14 4.43 -9.90
N LEU A 65 -13.52 3.89 -8.74
CA LEU A 65 -14.54 2.85 -8.64
C LEU A 65 -15.93 3.39 -9.01
N MET A 66 -16.21 4.66 -8.71
CA MET A 66 -17.51 5.29 -9.01
C MET A 66 -17.86 5.29 -10.52
N PRO A 67 -17.00 5.78 -11.45
CA PRO A 67 -17.22 5.64 -12.89
C PRO A 67 -17.15 4.18 -13.36
N LEU A 68 -16.27 3.35 -12.79
CA LEU A 68 -16.19 1.92 -13.14
C LEU A 68 -17.50 1.17 -12.86
N HIS A 69 -18.14 1.45 -11.72
CA HIS A 69 -19.44 0.87 -11.35
C HIS A 69 -20.57 1.43 -12.20
N ARG A 70 -20.51 2.71 -12.55
CA ARG A 70 -21.53 3.39 -13.36
C ARG A 70 -21.49 2.99 -14.84
N GLU A 71 -20.32 2.75 -15.40
CA GLU A 71 -20.15 2.43 -16.82
C GLU A 71 -20.29 0.94 -17.12
N HIS A 72 -20.15 0.07 -16.12
CA HIS A 72 -20.15 -1.39 -16.32
C HIS A 72 -21.20 -2.16 -15.50
N ASP A 73 -22.13 -1.47 -14.83
CA ASP A 73 -23.24 -2.03 -14.03
C ASP A 73 -22.83 -3.17 -13.09
N ARG A 74 -21.56 -3.22 -12.69
CA ARG A 74 -21.04 -4.27 -11.81
C ARG A 74 -21.18 -3.82 -10.38
N THR A 75 -22.33 -4.08 -9.79
CA THR A 75 -22.48 -4.09 -8.33
C THR A 75 -21.91 -5.41 -7.79
N THR A 76 -20.96 -5.32 -6.88
CA THR A 76 -20.57 -6.42 -5.98
C THR A 76 -20.91 -6.02 -4.57
#